data_AF-A0A091CA03-F1
#
_entry.id   AF-A0A091CA03-F1
#
_cell.length_a   1.000
_cell.length_b   1.000
_cell.length_c   1.000
_cell.angle_alpha   90.00
_cell.angle_beta   90.00
_cell.angle_gamma   90.00
#
_symmetry.space_group_name_H-M   'P 1'
#
loop_
_entity.id
_entity.type
_entity.pdbx_description
1 polymer ?
#
loop_
_entity_poly.entity_id
_entity_poly.type
_entity_poly.pdbx_seq_one_letter_code
_entity_poly.pdbx_strand_id
1 'polypeptide(L)' 'MRITGRGTDSEDKIDERMKVAREEIEMMASYDYAVVNDEVPKAVERIKNIISSEHFRVERVIGKYRKMLEEL' A
#
# COMPACT_ATOMS: atom_id res chain seq x y z
N MET A 1 -9.51 1.76 -12.21
CA MET A 1 -10.90 1.93 -11.72
C MET A 1 -11.81 1.00 -12.51
N ARG A 2 -12.45 0.02 -11.87
CA ARG A 2 -13.27 -1.00 -12.53
C ARG A 2 -14.76 -0.66 -12.34
N ILE A 3 -15.18 0.50 -12.87
CA ILE A 3 -16.47 1.14 -12.51
C ILE A 3 -17.52 1.08 -13.63
N THR A 4 -17.22 0.54 -14.80
CA THR A 4 -18.24 0.37 -15.86
C THR A 4 -18.52 -1.12 -16.05
N GLY A 5 -19.36 -1.70 -15.20
CA GLY A 5 -19.71 -3.13 -15.33
C GLY A 5 -20.81 -3.67 -14.43
N ARG A 6 -21.41 -2.86 -13.55
CA ARG A 6 -22.61 -3.26 -12.80
C ARG A 6 -23.68 -2.21 -13.05
N GLY A 7 -24.56 -2.49 -14.01
CA GLY A 7 -25.60 -1.57 -14.47
C GLY A 7 -26.70 -1.34 -13.44
N THR A 8 -26.39 -0.74 -12.28
CA THR A 8 -27.37 -0.41 -11.22
C THR A 8 -26.81 0.57 -10.16
N ASP A 9 -25.86 1.44 -10.51
CA ASP A 9 -25.44 2.52 -9.61
C ASP A 9 -26.15 3.82 -10.06
N SER A 10 -27.18 4.22 -9.30
CA SER A 10 -27.84 5.53 -9.42
C SER A 10 -26.82 6.66 -9.23
N GLU A 11 -27.01 7.81 -9.88
CA GLU A 11 -26.12 8.98 -9.82
C GLU A 11 -25.73 9.36 -8.38
N ASP A 12 -26.66 9.25 -7.43
CA ASP A 12 -26.43 9.53 -5.99
C ASP A 12 -25.31 8.67 -5.37
N LYS A 13 -25.18 7.40 -5.78
CA LYS A 13 -24.13 6.50 -5.26
C LYS A 13 -22.75 6.81 -5.84
N ILE A 14 -22.70 7.44 -7.02
CA ILE A 14 -21.45 7.86 -7.64
C ILE A 14 -20.90 9.04 -6.87
N ASP A 15 -21.74 10.02 -6.53
CA ASP A 15 -21.34 11.19 -5.74
C ASP A 15 -20.90 10.83 -4.32
N GLU A 16 -21.63 9.92 -3.66
CA GLU A 16 -21.24 9.41 -2.33
C GLU A 16 -19.87 8.72 -2.37
N ARG A 17 -19.62 7.90 -3.39
CA ARG A 17 -18.32 7.24 -3.58
C ARG A 17 -17.19 8.21 -3.95
N MET A 18 -17.47 9.26 -4.72
CA MET A 18 -16.49 10.29 -5.05
C MET A 18 -16.07 11.09 -3.83
N LYS A 19 -17.01 11.32 -2.90
CA LYS A 19 -16.70 11.97 -1.61
C LYS A 19 -15.81 11.10 -0.73
N VAL A 20 -16.13 9.81 -0.60
CA VAL A 20 -15.29 8.84 0.15
C VAL A 20 -13.89 8.74 -0.45
N ALA A 21 -13.76 8.67 -1.77
CA ALA A 21 -12.47 8.62 -2.44
C ALA A 21 -11.60 9.86 -2.14
N ARG A 22 -12.21 11.04 -1.96
CA ARG A 22 -11.49 12.27 -1.59
C ARG A 22 -10.99 12.22 -0.15
N GLU A 23 -11.81 11.76 0.78
CA GLU A 23 -11.44 11.58 2.18
C GLU A 23 -10.34 10.50 2.33
N GLU A 24 -10.40 9.43 1.54
CA GLU A 24 -9.34 8.40 1.47
C GLU A 24 -8.01 8.96 0.92
N ILE A 25 -8.04 9.89 -0.05
CA ILE A 25 -6.82 10.56 -0.56
C ILE A 25 -6.21 11.48 0.50
N GLU A 26 -7.02 12.17 1.30
CA GLU A 26 -6.50 12.98 2.42
C GLU A 26 -5.85 12.09 3.49
N MET A 27 -6.42 10.91 3.76
CA MET A 27 -5.83 9.92 4.67
C MET A 27 -4.58 9.24 4.09
N MET A 28 -4.40 9.18 2.77
CA MET A 28 -3.21 8.59 2.14
C MET A 28 -1.90 9.27 2.59
N ALA A 29 -1.93 10.55 2.96
CA ALA A 29 -0.77 11.27 3.48
C ALA A 29 -0.24 10.69 4.81
N SER A 30 -1.04 9.89 5.53
CA SER A 30 -0.66 9.26 6.80
C SER A 30 -0.02 7.88 6.65
N TYR A 31 0.07 7.34 5.44
CA TYR A 31 0.62 6.00 5.19
C TYR A 31 2.01 6.09 4.54
N ASP A 32 2.87 5.14 4.90
CA ASP A 32 4.23 5.06 4.34
C ASP A 32 4.27 4.54 2.89
N TYR A 33 3.24 3.79 2.47
CA TYR A 33 3.17 3.18 1.13
C TYR A 33 1.74 3.20 0.58
N ALA A 34 1.60 3.49 -0.72
CA ALA A 34 0.37 3.32 -1.47
C ALA A 34 0.58 2.32 -2.62
N VAL A 35 -0.36 1.38 -2.81
CA VAL A 35 -0.30 0.38 -3.89
C VAL A 35 -1.55 0.46 -4.75
N VAL A 36 -1.35 0.74 -6.05
CA VAL A 36 -2.44 0.67 -7.03
C VAL A 36 -2.79 -0.79 -7.30
N ASN A 37 -4.06 -1.15 -7.10
CA ASN A 37 -4.61 -2.47 -7.41
C ASN A 37 -5.31 -2.46 -8.78
N ASP A 38 -4.52 -2.38 -9.83
CA ASP A 38 -4.95 -2.51 -11.23
C ASP A 38 -5.26 -3.98 -11.61
N GLU A 39 -4.34 -4.88 -11.26
CA GLU A 39 -4.44 -6.32 -11.44
C GLU A 39 -4.02 -7.04 -10.16
N VAL A 40 -4.85 -7.96 -9.67
CA VAL A 40 -4.62 -8.66 -8.39
C VAL A 40 -3.24 -9.31 -8.32
N PRO A 41 -2.75 -10.06 -9.34
CA PRO A 41 -1.42 -10.67 -9.27
C PRO A 41 -0.30 -9.63 -9.12
N LYS A 42 -0.39 -8.50 -9.84
CA LYS A 42 0.61 -7.42 -9.79
C LYS A 42 0.58 -6.69 -8.46
N ALA A 43 -0.60 -6.43 -7.91
CA ALA A 43 -0.75 -5.82 -6.59
C ALA A 43 -0.11 -6.68 -5.49
N VAL A 44 -0.32 -8.00 -5.54
CA VAL A 44 0.31 -8.95 -4.61
C VAL A 44 1.83 -8.91 -4.70
N GLU A 45 2.38 -8.87 -5.92
CA GLU A 45 3.83 -8.76 -6.12
C GLU A 45 4.40 -7.44 -5.57
N ARG A 46 3.74 -6.32 -5.86
CA ARG A 46 4.13 -4.99 -5.34
C ARG A 46 4.14 -4.98 -3.80
N ILE A 47 3.13 -5.57 -3.16
CA ILE A 47 3.07 -5.68 -1.70
C ILE A 47 4.21 -6.55 -1.14
N LYS A 48 4.49 -7.70 -1.77
CA LYS A 48 5.63 -8.55 -1.37
C LYS A 48 6.96 -7.81 -1.44
N ASN A 49 7.16 -6.99 -2.48
CA ASN A 49 8.37 -6.20 -2.65
C ASN A 49 8.53 -5.13 -1.57
N ILE A 50 7.45 -4.46 -1.17
CA ILE A 50 7.46 -3.51 -0.05
C ILE A 50 7.90 -4.22 1.23
N ILE A 51 7.26 -5.34 1.56
CA ILE A 51 7.60 -6.13 2.75
C ILE A 51 9.06 -6.56 2.70
N SER A 52 9.53 -7.09 1.56
CA SER A 52 10.92 -7.52 1.43
C SER A 52 11.90 -6.35 1.60
N SER A 53 11.59 -5.18 1.07
CA SER A 53 12.43 -3.98 1.20
C SER A 53 12.52 -3.51 2.65
N GLU A 54 11.42 -3.58 3.41
CA GLU A 54 11.39 -3.22 4.82
C GLU A 54 12.30 -4.09 5.68
N HIS A 55 12.55 -5.34 5.29
CA HIS A 55 13.49 -6.22 6.01
C HIS A 55 14.95 -5.78 5.85
N PHE A 56 15.29 -5.04 4.80
CA PHE A 56 16.65 -4.56 4.52
C PHE A 56 16.94 -3.17 5.09
N ARG A 57 15.96 -2.52 5.75
CA ARG A 57 16.19 -1.23 6.39
C ARG A 57 17.32 -1.31 7.41
N VAL A 58 18.23 -0.34 7.36
CA VAL A 58 19.43 -0.28 8.22
C VAL A 58 19.07 -0.43 9.70
N GLU A 59 17.98 0.21 10.14
CA GLU A 59 17.46 0.09 11.51
C GLU A 59 17.24 -1.36 11.97
N ARG A 60 16.79 -2.25 11.08
CA ARG A 60 16.54 -3.67 11.39
C ARG A 60 17.80 -4.52 11.34
N VAL A 61 18.78 -4.17 10.48
CA VAL A 61 19.96 -5.03 10.22
C VAL A 61 21.17 -4.60 11.04
N ILE A 62 21.29 -3.33 11.41
CA ILE A 62 22.48 -2.80 12.11
C ILE A 62 22.72 -3.44 13.47
N GLY A 63 21.65 -3.77 14.21
CA GLY A 63 21.76 -4.46 15.49
C GLY A 63 22.37 -5.85 15.35
N LYS A 64 22.00 -6.57 14.28
CA LYS A 64 22.56 -7.89 13.96
C LYS A 64 24.06 -7.80 13.63
N TYR A 65 24.46 -6.85 12.79
CA TYR A 65 25.87 -6.67 12.43
C TYR A 65 26.74 -6.21 13.59
N ARG A 66 26.23 -5.31 14.45
CA ARG A 66 26.94 -4.90 15.67
C ARG A 66 27.22 -6.07 16.60
N LYS A 67 26.21 -6.91 16.84
CA LYS A 67 26.38 -8.12 17.65
C LYS A 67 27.42 -9.09 17.06
N MET A 68 27.40 -9.29 15.74
CA MET A 68 28.41 -10.13 15.07
C MET A 68 29.84 -9.58 15.19
N LEU A 69 30.01 -8.26 15.25
CA LEU A 69 31.32 -7.63 15.43
C LEU A 69 31.82 -7.69 16.88
N GLU A 70 30.92 -7.73 17.86
CA GLU A 70 31.27 -7.88 19.28
C GLU A 70 31.65 -9.33 19.66
N GLU A 71 31.19 -10.31 18.89
CA GLU A 71 31.49 -11.74 19.06
C GLU A 71 32.76 -12.20 18.31
N LEU A 72 33.42 -11.29 17.59
CA LEU A 72 34.69 -11.48 16.86
C LEU A 72 35.90 -11.11 17.72
#